data_AF-J3DK94-F1
#
_entry.id   AF-J3DK94-F1
#
_cell.length_a   1.000
_cell.length_b   1.000
_cell.length_c   1.000
_cell.angle_alpha   90.00
_cell.angle_beta   90.00
_cell.angle_gamma   90.00
#
_symmetry.space_group_name_H-M   'P 1'
#
loop_
_entity.id
_entity.type
_entity.pdbx_description
1 polymer ?
#
loop_
_entity_poly.entity_id
_entity_poly.type
_entity_poly.pdbx_seq_one_letter_code
_entity_poly.pdbx_strand_id
1 'polypeptide(L)'
;MNAAELMQRAGEAGVEMAIGQNGCLQLRADRQPSDDLLAELVAHKVEIITALKAANDPVPSRAWLARVARLLDTRPAVLLEGSHLEPHDLTELAGTDATLVADTIRASPAWINGSQRVEQPAEIHAAEEPARQYTVHTAATASQVWREADATYTNHLMGCRACHAATSRYCAAGFDLRQRYNNTPMEVSE
;
A
#
# COMPACT_ATOMS: atom_id res chain seq x y z
N MET A 1 38.00 -6.79 -17.76
CA MET A 1 37.27 -5.51 -17.87
C MET A 1 35.85 -5.78 -17.42
N ASN A 2 35.31 -5.00 -16.50
CA ASN A 2 33.97 -5.25 -15.94
C ASN A 2 32.89 -4.46 -16.71
N ALA A 3 31.62 -4.86 -16.54
CA ALA A 3 30.50 -4.21 -17.25
C ALA A 3 30.38 -2.70 -16.96
N ALA A 4 30.75 -2.23 -15.77
CA ALA A 4 30.67 -0.81 -15.40
C ALA A 4 31.73 0.05 -16.11
N GLU A 5 32.97 -0.44 -16.18
CA GLU A 5 34.06 0.17 -16.94
C GLU A 5 33.72 0.25 -18.43
N LEU A 6 33.05 -0.78 -18.96
CA LEU A 6 32.65 -0.84 -20.37
C LEU A 6 31.52 0.15 -20.69
N MET A 7 30.54 0.29 -19.78
CA MET A 7 29.48 1.30 -19.88
C MET A 7 30.06 2.73 -19.82
N GLN A 8 31.05 2.98 -18.97
CA GLN A 8 31.70 4.28 -18.88
C GLN A 8 32.48 4.63 -20.16
N ARG A 9 33.31 3.70 -20.67
CA ARG A 9 34.04 3.89 -21.94
C ARG A 9 33.10 4.08 -23.13
N ALA A 10 31.98 3.37 -23.16
CA ALA A 10 30.94 3.56 -24.17
C ALA A 10 30.32 4.97 -24.09
N GLY A 11 30.01 5.45 -22.88
CA GLY A 11 29.52 6.81 -22.65
C GLY A 11 30.52 7.90 -23.07
N GLU A 12 31.80 7.72 -22.77
CA GLU A 12 32.88 8.62 -23.20
C GLU A 12 33.06 8.63 -24.73
N ALA A 13 32.74 7.52 -25.39
CA ALA A 13 32.70 7.40 -26.86
C ALA A 13 31.40 7.96 -27.48
N GLY A 14 30.45 8.45 -26.68
CA GLY A 14 29.16 8.96 -27.12
C GLY A 14 28.18 7.85 -27.52
N VAL A 15 28.35 6.64 -26.98
CA VAL A 15 27.45 5.49 -27.15
C VAL A 15 26.51 5.42 -25.95
N GLU A 16 25.26 5.77 -26.16
CA GLU A 16 24.18 5.53 -25.22
C GLU A 16 23.72 4.07 -25.28
N MET A 17 23.47 3.49 -24.12
CA MET A 17 23.13 2.08 -23.97
C MET A 17 21.82 1.96 -23.19
N ALA A 18 20.82 1.32 -23.77
CA ALA A 18 19.51 1.13 -23.17
C ALA A 18 19.03 -0.32 -23.31
N ILE A 19 18.10 -0.74 -22.47
CA ILE A 19 17.41 -2.02 -22.64
C ILE A 19 16.12 -1.78 -23.41
N GLY A 20 16.03 -2.37 -24.61
CA GLY A 20 14.80 -2.35 -25.39
C GLY A 20 13.70 -3.18 -24.74
N GLN A 21 12.44 -2.95 -25.14
CA GLN A 21 11.27 -3.66 -24.61
C GLN A 21 11.33 -5.19 -24.80
N ASN A 22 12.17 -5.68 -25.70
CA ASN A 22 12.46 -7.09 -25.93
C ASN A 22 13.55 -7.67 -25.01
N GLY A 23 14.05 -6.89 -24.04
CA GLY A 23 15.13 -7.29 -23.15
C GLY A 23 16.52 -7.30 -23.79
N CYS A 24 16.66 -6.79 -25.01
CA CYS A 24 17.94 -6.68 -25.71
C CYS A 24 18.62 -5.34 -25.46
N LEU A 25 19.94 -5.36 -25.41
CA LEU A 25 20.77 -4.16 -25.39
C LEU A 25 20.61 -3.38 -26.71
N GLN A 26 20.18 -2.13 -26.62
CA GLN A 26 20.12 -1.17 -27.71
C GLN A 26 21.25 -0.15 -27.53
N LEU A 27 22.00 0.08 -28.60
CA LEU A 27 23.08 1.06 -28.66
C LEU A 27 22.61 2.21 -29.55
N ARG A 28 22.73 3.45 -29.07
CA ARG A 28 22.53 4.68 -29.85
C ARG A 28 23.81 5.47 -29.79
N ALA A 29 24.28 5.97 -30.92
CA ALA A 29 25.48 6.79 -30.97
C ALA A 29 25.37 7.79 -32.11
N ASP A 30 25.80 9.03 -31.85
CA ASP A 30 25.85 10.08 -32.89
C ASP A 30 26.98 9.84 -33.89
N ARG A 31 27.96 9.00 -33.53
CA ARG A 31 29.07 8.56 -34.38
C ARG A 31 29.23 7.05 -34.30
N GLN A 32 29.64 6.44 -35.41
CA GLN A 32 29.91 5.00 -35.48
C GLN A 32 30.99 4.63 -34.43
N PRO A 33 30.68 3.72 -33.49
CA PRO A 33 31.69 3.21 -32.56
C PRO A 33 32.72 2.36 -33.31
N SER A 34 33.93 2.30 -32.76
CA SER A 34 35.01 1.46 -33.30
C SER A 34 34.67 -0.03 -33.22
N ASP A 35 35.10 -0.81 -34.20
CA ASP A 35 34.83 -2.26 -34.29
C ASP A 35 35.31 -3.03 -33.04
N ASP A 36 36.44 -2.61 -32.45
CA ASP A 36 36.96 -3.19 -31.19
C ASP A 36 35.99 -2.97 -30.02
N LEU A 37 35.36 -1.79 -29.94
CA LEU A 37 34.39 -1.47 -28.89
C LEU A 37 33.10 -2.29 -29.08
N LEU A 38 32.67 -2.50 -30.32
CA LEU A 38 31.53 -3.36 -30.64
C LEU A 38 31.80 -4.82 -30.28
N ALA A 39 33.00 -5.33 -30.57
CA ALA A 39 33.40 -6.70 -30.21
C ALA A 39 33.40 -6.89 -28.69
N GLU A 40 33.93 -5.93 -27.94
CA GLU A 40 33.92 -5.92 -26.47
C GLU A 40 32.49 -5.85 -25.89
N LEU A 41 31.63 -4.99 -26.46
CA LEU A 41 30.22 -4.87 -26.05
C LEU A 41 29.43 -6.17 -26.31
N VAL A 42 29.70 -6.85 -27.42
CA VAL A 42 29.06 -8.14 -27.75
C VAL A 42 29.56 -9.23 -26.81
N ALA A 43 30.86 -9.30 -26.53
CA ALA A 43 31.45 -10.28 -25.63
C ALA A 43 30.89 -10.19 -24.19
N HIS A 44 30.61 -8.96 -23.72
CA HIS A 44 30.11 -8.71 -22.37
C HIS A 44 28.61 -8.38 -22.29
N LYS A 45 27.85 -8.64 -23.38
CA LYS A 45 26.43 -8.28 -23.51
C LYS A 45 25.57 -8.74 -22.31
N VAL A 46 25.76 -9.96 -21.82
CA VAL A 46 24.93 -10.53 -20.73
C VAL A 46 25.19 -9.82 -19.40
N GLU A 47 26.44 -9.51 -19.09
CA GLU A 47 26.82 -8.80 -17.87
C GLU A 47 26.35 -7.35 -17.92
N ILE A 48 26.45 -6.71 -19.08
CA ILE A 48 25.94 -5.35 -19.32
C ILE A 48 24.42 -5.30 -19.17
N ILE A 49 23.70 -6.26 -19.76
CA ILE A 49 22.24 -6.35 -19.60
C ILE A 49 21.91 -6.59 -18.13
N THR A 50 22.65 -7.44 -17.42
CA THR A 50 22.42 -7.69 -15.99
C THR A 50 22.69 -6.44 -15.15
N ALA A 51 23.76 -5.69 -15.44
CA ALA A 51 24.10 -4.45 -14.73
C ALA A 51 23.10 -3.32 -15.03
N LEU A 52 22.70 -3.16 -16.29
CA LEU A 52 21.64 -2.24 -16.69
C LEU A 52 20.30 -2.64 -16.10
N LYS A 53 19.98 -3.94 -16.05
CA LYS A 53 18.77 -4.43 -15.36
C LYS A 53 18.86 -4.11 -13.88
N ALA A 54 19.96 -4.40 -13.19
CA ALA A 54 20.14 -4.08 -11.77
C ALA A 54 20.08 -2.57 -11.47
N ALA A 55 20.56 -1.73 -12.39
CA ALA A 55 20.44 -0.27 -12.30
C ALA A 55 19.01 0.25 -12.61
N ASN A 56 18.24 -0.50 -13.41
CA ASN A 56 16.85 -0.21 -13.76
C ASN A 56 15.83 -1.05 -12.95
N ASP A 57 16.28 -1.97 -12.09
CA ASP A 57 15.49 -2.82 -11.21
C ASP A 57 14.99 -1.95 -10.06
N PRO A 58 13.78 -2.21 -9.51
CA PRO A 58 13.17 -1.29 -8.57
C PRO A 58 13.79 -1.29 -7.15
N VAL A 59 15.08 -0.95 -7.02
CA VAL A 59 15.66 -0.31 -5.84
C VAL A 59 14.98 1.05 -5.48
N PRO A 60 14.18 1.74 -6.34
CA PRO A 60 13.39 2.89 -5.95
C PRO A 60 12.32 2.58 -4.91
N SER A 61 11.71 1.38 -4.82
CA SER A 61 10.59 1.16 -3.89
C SER A 61 10.95 1.49 -2.44
N ARG A 62 12.18 1.18 -2.01
CA ARG A 62 12.65 1.47 -0.64
C ARG A 62 13.11 2.93 -0.46
N ALA A 63 13.76 3.51 -1.47
CA ALA A 63 14.19 4.91 -1.45
C ALA A 63 13.02 5.89 -1.59
N TRP A 64 12.03 5.52 -2.39
CA TRP A 64 10.74 6.17 -2.60
C TRP A 64 9.90 6.09 -1.34
N LEU A 65 9.76 4.91 -0.72
CA LEU A 65 9.09 4.76 0.56
C LEU A 65 9.76 5.61 1.65
N ALA A 66 11.09 5.67 1.67
CA ALA A 66 11.82 6.55 2.59
C ALA A 66 11.56 8.05 2.32
N ARG A 67 11.27 8.43 1.07
CA ARG A 67 10.93 9.81 0.72
C ARG A 67 9.49 10.16 1.11
N VAL A 68 8.54 9.27 0.86
CA VAL A 68 7.14 9.41 1.31
C VAL A 68 7.09 9.49 2.84
N ALA A 69 7.82 8.61 3.52
CA ALA A 69 7.90 8.62 4.99
C ALA A 69 8.45 9.93 5.55
N ARG A 70 9.49 10.51 4.94
CA ARG A 70 10.01 11.83 5.34
C ARG A 70 8.98 12.96 5.15
N LEU A 71 8.18 12.92 4.09
CA LEU A 71 7.15 13.93 3.84
C LEU A 71 5.98 13.83 4.82
N LEU A 72 5.72 12.63 5.32
CA LEU A 72 4.72 12.34 6.34
C LEU A 72 5.27 12.41 7.78
N ASP A 73 6.53 12.84 7.93
CA ASP A 73 7.29 12.87 9.19
C ASP A 73 7.22 11.56 9.99
N THR A 74 7.34 10.43 9.29
CA THR A 74 7.22 9.10 9.86
C THR A 74 8.36 8.17 9.43
N ARG A 75 8.37 6.96 9.99
CA ARG A 75 9.30 5.89 9.60
C ARG A 75 8.70 5.03 8.49
N PRO A 76 9.50 4.55 7.52
CA PRO A 76 9.05 3.65 6.46
C PRO A 76 8.31 2.40 6.97
N ALA A 77 8.73 1.86 8.11
CA ALA A 77 8.09 0.69 8.73
C ALA A 77 6.65 0.97 9.18
N VAL A 78 6.37 2.19 9.67
CA VAL A 78 5.04 2.58 10.16
C VAL A 78 4.00 2.61 9.03
N LEU A 79 4.44 2.95 7.81
CA LEU A 79 3.57 2.92 6.63
C LEU A 79 3.15 1.49 6.25
N LEU A 80 4.03 0.51 6.48
CA LEU A 80 3.76 -0.91 6.21
C LEU A 80 2.98 -1.57 7.36
N GLU A 81 3.37 -1.28 8.60
CA GLU A 81 2.75 -1.83 9.81
C GLU A 81 1.33 -1.30 10.06
N GLY A 82 1.06 -0.05 9.64
CA GLY A 82 -0.27 0.56 9.69
C GLY A 82 -1.16 0.18 8.49
N SER A 83 -0.70 -0.70 7.59
CA SER A 83 -1.38 -1.05 6.34
C SER A 83 -1.78 0.17 5.49
N HIS A 84 -0.99 1.25 5.57
CA HIS A 84 -1.21 2.46 4.77
C HIS A 84 -0.61 2.33 3.36
N LEU A 85 0.40 1.47 3.22
CA LEU A 85 0.97 1.03 1.94
C LEU A 85 1.30 -0.47 2.04
N GLU A 86 0.79 -1.27 1.12
CA GLU A 86 1.13 -2.68 1.03
C GLU A 86 2.39 -2.89 0.18
N PRO A 87 3.11 -4.02 0.35
CA PRO A 87 4.28 -4.34 -0.47
C PRO A 87 3.99 -4.35 -1.98
N HIS A 88 2.74 -4.63 -2.38
CA HIS A 88 2.30 -4.57 -3.77
C HIS A 88 2.20 -3.12 -4.28
N ASP A 89 1.64 -2.22 -3.46
CA ASP A 89 1.55 -0.78 -3.77
C ASP A 89 2.92 -0.15 -3.97
N LEU A 90 3.96 -0.64 -3.28
CA LEU A 90 5.34 -0.16 -3.47
C LEU A 90 5.88 -0.41 -4.87
N THR A 91 5.33 -1.39 -5.59
CA THR A 91 5.76 -1.72 -6.96
C THR A 91 4.95 -0.91 -7.96
N GLU A 92 3.65 -0.74 -7.71
CA GLU A 92 2.75 0.05 -8.58
C GLU A 92 2.98 1.56 -8.46
N LEU A 93 3.30 2.05 -7.26
CA LEU A 93 3.48 3.47 -6.96
C LEU A 93 4.94 3.92 -7.02
N ALA A 94 5.91 3.01 -7.22
CA ALA A 94 7.35 3.35 -7.28
C ALA A 94 7.71 4.39 -8.37
N GLY A 95 6.89 4.53 -9.41
CA GLY A 95 7.03 5.53 -10.47
C GLY A 95 6.21 6.82 -10.26
N THR A 96 5.41 6.90 -9.19
CA THR A 96 4.52 8.02 -8.90
C THR A 96 5.22 9.07 -8.04
N ASP A 97 4.85 10.35 -8.20
CA ASP A 97 5.42 11.43 -7.41
C ASP A 97 5.16 11.23 -5.89
N ALA A 98 6.24 11.22 -5.10
CA ALA A 98 6.18 10.96 -3.66
C ALA A 98 5.43 12.05 -2.88
N THR A 99 5.37 13.29 -3.37
CA THR A 99 4.61 14.38 -2.73
C THR A 99 3.11 14.18 -2.91
N LEU A 100 2.68 13.81 -4.12
CA LEU A 100 1.28 13.52 -4.41
C LEU A 100 0.75 12.34 -3.58
N VAL A 101 1.57 11.29 -3.41
CA VAL A 101 1.20 10.14 -2.57
C VAL A 101 1.17 10.53 -1.09
N ALA A 102 2.12 11.33 -0.61
CA ALA A 102 2.10 11.83 0.76
C ALA A 102 0.87 12.72 1.04
N ASP A 103 0.47 13.57 0.10
CA ASP A 103 -0.75 14.38 0.24
C ASP A 103 -2.02 13.52 0.26
N THR A 104 -2.07 12.48 -0.59
CA THR A 104 -3.20 11.53 -0.62
C THR A 104 -3.31 10.78 0.72
N ILE A 105 -2.18 10.32 1.27
CA ILE A 105 -2.15 9.67 2.58
C ILE A 105 -2.55 10.65 3.68
N ARG A 106 -2.04 11.89 3.65
CA ARG A 106 -2.35 12.93 4.65
C ARG A 106 -3.84 13.31 4.66
N ALA A 107 -4.49 13.29 3.50
CA ALA A 107 -5.92 13.55 3.36
C ALA A 107 -6.80 12.35 3.79
N SER A 108 -6.22 11.17 4.02
CA SER A 108 -6.95 9.98 4.42
C SER A 108 -7.40 10.06 5.88
N PRO A 109 -8.69 9.82 6.18
CA PRO A 109 -9.19 9.78 7.57
C PRO A 109 -8.47 8.76 8.44
N ALA A 110 -7.97 7.66 7.84
CA ALA A 110 -7.20 6.64 8.54
C ALA A 110 -5.85 7.17 9.04
N TRP A 111 -5.21 8.07 8.29
CA TRP A 111 -3.98 8.74 8.69
C TRP A 111 -4.24 9.78 9.77
N ILE A 112 -5.25 10.64 9.56
CA ILE A 112 -5.62 11.72 10.50
C ILE A 112 -5.96 11.17 11.89
N ASN A 113 -6.74 10.09 11.96
CA ASN A 113 -7.12 9.46 13.23
C ASN A 113 -5.95 8.66 13.87
N GLY A 114 -4.98 8.20 13.07
CA GLY A 114 -3.82 7.43 13.52
C GLY A 114 -2.66 8.28 14.03
N SER A 115 -2.38 9.43 13.40
CA SER A 115 -1.27 10.31 13.77
C SER A 115 -1.44 10.96 15.15
N GLN A 116 -2.68 11.15 15.63
CA GLN A 116 -2.95 11.73 16.94
C GLN A 116 -2.47 10.85 18.12
N ARG A 117 -2.11 9.58 17.88
CA ARG A 117 -1.56 8.67 18.90
C ARG A 117 -0.03 8.78 19.04
N VAL A 118 0.70 9.34 18.06
CA VAL A 118 2.17 9.27 18.00
C VAL A 118 2.87 10.47 18.67
N GLU A 119 2.16 11.56 18.97
CA GLU A 119 2.72 12.77 19.59
C GLU A 119 2.39 12.93 21.07
N GLN A 120 2.57 11.89 21.88
CA GLN A 120 2.78 12.09 23.32
C GLN A 120 4.25 11.80 23.64
N PRO A 121 5.06 12.82 23.97
CA PRO A 121 6.40 12.61 24.47
C PRO A 121 6.31 11.72 25.70
N ALA A 122 7.04 10.60 25.66
CA ALA A 122 7.18 9.73 26.81
C ALA A 122 7.99 10.45 27.90
N GLU A 123 7.32 11.29 28.69
CA GLU A 123 7.77 11.57 30.04
C GLU A 123 7.56 10.30 30.86
N ILE A 124 8.69 9.72 31.25
CA ILE A 124 8.81 8.58 32.15
C ILE A 124 8.30 9.02 33.51
N HIS A 125 7.00 8.89 33.74
CA HIS A 125 6.46 8.92 35.08
C HIS A 125 6.02 7.50 35.42
N ALA A 126 6.87 6.86 36.22
CA ALA A 126 6.54 5.68 36.98
C ALA A 126 5.33 6.00 37.86
N ALA A 127 4.16 5.58 37.40
CA ALA A 127 2.96 5.48 38.20
C ALA A 127 2.09 4.38 37.56
N GLU A 128 1.90 3.31 38.32
CA GLU A 128 0.92 2.27 38.06
C GLU A 128 -0.46 2.91 37.79
N GLU A 129 -1.13 2.55 36.69
CA GLU A 129 -2.57 2.76 36.42
C GLU A 129 -2.96 1.99 35.13
N PRO A 130 -4.23 1.60 34.97
CA PRO A 130 -4.66 0.22 34.91
C PRO A 130 -4.71 -0.28 33.46
N ALA A 131 -4.74 -1.61 33.32
CA ALA A 131 -4.98 -2.26 32.04
C ALA A 131 -6.22 -1.65 31.36
N ARG A 132 -5.98 -0.85 30.31
CA ARG A 132 -7.05 -0.38 29.43
C ARG A 132 -7.64 -1.61 28.75
N GLN A 133 -8.75 -2.10 29.29
CA GLN A 133 -9.57 -3.13 28.68
C GLN A 133 -10.13 -2.55 27.38
N TYR A 134 -9.48 -2.86 26.26
CA TYR A 134 -10.11 -2.69 24.96
C TYR A 134 -11.14 -3.82 24.82
N THR A 135 -12.41 -3.53 25.13
CA THR A 135 -13.49 -4.46 24.84
C THR A 135 -13.62 -4.54 23.31
N VAL A 136 -13.23 -5.67 22.73
CA VAL A 136 -13.43 -5.89 21.29
C VAL A 136 -14.92 -6.13 21.08
N HIS A 137 -15.64 -5.12 20.59
CA HIS A 137 -17.06 -5.25 20.28
C HIS A 137 -17.23 -6.12 19.02
N THR A 138 -17.63 -7.37 19.23
CA THR A 138 -17.96 -8.31 18.16
C THR A 138 -19.40 -8.78 18.35
N ALA A 139 -20.00 -9.37 17.31
CA ALA A 139 -21.33 -9.99 17.46
C ALA A 139 -21.38 -11.02 18.60
N ALA A 140 -20.23 -11.60 19.01
CA ALA A 140 -20.13 -12.52 20.14
C ALA A 140 -20.24 -11.83 21.51
N THR A 141 -19.90 -10.54 21.60
CA THR A 141 -20.01 -9.72 22.83
C THR A 141 -21.26 -8.84 22.84
N ALA A 142 -22.11 -8.93 21.81
CA ALA A 142 -23.35 -8.17 21.72
C ALA A 142 -24.43 -8.68 22.70
N SER A 143 -25.29 -7.76 23.15
CA SER A 143 -26.44 -8.06 23.98
C SER A 143 -27.33 -9.13 23.33
N GLN A 144 -28.00 -9.94 24.16
CA GLN A 144 -28.87 -10.98 23.66
C GLN A 144 -30.01 -10.42 22.78
N VAL A 145 -30.56 -9.27 23.16
CA VAL A 145 -31.61 -8.58 22.41
C VAL A 145 -31.13 -8.15 21.03
N TRP A 146 -29.88 -7.67 20.92
CA TRP A 146 -29.28 -7.34 19.63
C TRP A 146 -29.11 -8.58 18.75
N ARG A 147 -28.58 -9.68 19.30
CA ARG A 147 -28.39 -10.93 18.56
C ARG A 147 -29.71 -11.51 18.06
N GLU A 148 -30.78 -11.44 18.85
CA GLU A 148 -32.12 -11.87 18.44
C GLU A 148 -32.70 -10.99 17.32
N ALA A 149 -32.51 -9.67 17.40
CA ALA A 149 -32.91 -8.74 16.35
C ALA A 149 -32.13 -8.97 15.04
N ASP A 150 -30.81 -9.16 15.13
CA ASP A 150 -29.94 -9.49 13.99
C ASP A 150 -30.36 -10.81 13.33
N ALA A 151 -30.49 -11.88 14.12
CA ALA A 151 -30.89 -13.19 13.60
C ALA A 151 -32.27 -13.14 12.92
N THR A 152 -33.23 -12.42 13.51
CA THR A 152 -34.58 -12.28 12.93
C THR A 152 -34.54 -11.52 11.60
N TYR A 153 -33.78 -10.43 11.54
CA TYR A 153 -33.63 -9.62 10.33
C TYR A 153 -32.88 -10.40 9.23
N THR A 154 -31.76 -11.04 9.57
CA THR A 154 -30.94 -11.85 8.65
C THR A 154 -31.71 -13.05 8.12
N ASN A 155 -32.39 -13.81 8.98
CA ASN A 155 -33.21 -14.94 8.54
C ASN A 155 -34.33 -14.50 7.59
N HIS A 156 -34.97 -13.35 7.86
CA HIS A 156 -35.97 -12.79 6.96
C HIS A 156 -35.37 -12.41 5.60
N LEU A 157 -34.20 -11.76 5.58
CA LEU A 157 -33.51 -11.41 4.34
C LEU A 157 -33.16 -12.64 3.49
N MET A 158 -32.70 -13.72 4.13
CA MET A 158 -32.33 -14.96 3.44
C MET A 158 -33.56 -15.71 2.90
N GLY A 159 -34.71 -15.60 3.56
CA GLY A 159 -35.94 -16.30 3.16
C GLY A 159 -36.91 -15.50 2.28
N CYS A 160 -36.84 -14.18 2.29
CA CYS A 160 -37.82 -13.32 1.62
C CYS A 160 -37.36 -12.88 0.22
N ARG A 161 -38.01 -13.38 -0.82
CA ARG A 161 -37.73 -13.00 -2.22
C ARG A 161 -38.11 -11.55 -2.58
N ALA A 162 -38.96 -10.91 -1.76
CA ALA A 162 -39.34 -9.52 -1.97
C ALA A 162 -38.32 -8.53 -1.37
N CYS A 163 -37.45 -9.00 -0.48
CA CYS A 163 -36.38 -8.21 0.10
C CYS A 163 -35.08 -8.38 -0.70
N HIS A 164 -34.36 -7.29 -0.89
CA HIS A 164 -33.08 -7.24 -1.57
C HIS A 164 -32.21 -6.16 -0.92
N ALA A 165 -31.42 -6.58 0.07
CA ALA A 165 -30.59 -5.69 0.89
C ALA A 165 -29.61 -4.85 0.06
N ALA A 166 -28.99 -5.45 -0.97
CA ALA A 166 -28.03 -4.76 -1.83
C ALA A 166 -28.62 -3.55 -2.58
N THR A 167 -29.93 -3.54 -2.83
CA THR A 167 -30.63 -2.40 -3.47
C THR A 167 -31.54 -1.65 -2.50
N SER A 168 -31.41 -1.89 -1.19
CA SER A 168 -32.27 -1.32 -0.15
C SER A 168 -33.78 -1.51 -0.39
N ARG A 169 -34.16 -2.60 -1.08
CA ARG A 169 -35.56 -2.95 -1.31
C ARG A 169 -36.01 -3.87 -0.19
N TYR A 170 -37.06 -3.50 0.53
CA TYR A 170 -37.61 -4.32 1.61
C TYR A 170 -39.12 -4.46 1.44
N CYS A 171 -39.66 -5.63 1.80
CA CYS A 171 -41.09 -5.74 2.05
C CYS A 171 -41.44 -5.01 3.36
N ALA A 172 -42.73 -4.75 3.63
CA ALA A 172 -43.16 -4.04 4.84
C ALA A 172 -42.59 -4.69 6.12
N ALA A 173 -42.71 -6.02 6.25
CA ALA A 173 -42.15 -6.76 7.38
C ALA A 173 -40.62 -6.66 7.47
N GLY A 174 -39.91 -6.72 6.33
CA GLY A 174 -38.46 -6.58 6.29
C GLY A 174 -38.00 -5.17 6.68
N PHE A 175 -38.77 -4.14 6.34
CA PHE A 175 -38.50 -2.76 6.72
C PHE A 175 -38.67 -2.57 8.24
N ASP A 176 -39.73 -3.11 8.83
CA ASP A 176 -39.94 -3.07 10.28
C ASP A 176 -38.82 -3.81 11.03
N LEU A 177 -38.39 -4.97 10.52
CA LEU A 177 -37.28 -5.73 11.10
C LEU A 177 -35.95 -4.97 11.00
N ARG A 178 -35.69 -4.28 9.88
CA ARG A 178 -34.52 -3.42 9.72
C ARG A 178 -34.53 -2.26 10.71
N GLN A 179 -35.70 -1.63 10.91
CA GLN A 179 -35.82 -0.56 11.90
C GLN A 179 -35.55 -1.09 13.32
N ARG A 180 -36.11 -2.24 13.69
CA ARG A 180 -35.85 -2.85 14.99
C ARG A 180 -34.37 -3.18 15.16
N TYR A 181 -33.74 -3.79 14.17
CA TYR A 181 -32.31 -4.06 14.17
C TYR A 181 -31.46 -2.80 14.38
N ASN A 182 -31.75 -1.73 13.63
CA ASN A 182 -31.02 -0.46 13.74
C ASN A 182 -31.24 0.27 15.07
N ASN A 183 -32.41 0.12 15.68
CA ASN A 183 -32.76 0.78 16.95
C ASN A 183 -32.38 -0.04 18.18
N THR A 184 -32.00 -1.31 18.01
CA THR A 184 -31.49 -2.12 19.11
C THR A 184 -30.02 -1.81 19.31
N PRO A 185 -29.60 -1.30 20.48
CA PRO A 185 -28.19 -1.06 20.75
C PRO A 185 -27.46 -2.41 20.95
N MET A 186 -26.21 -2.48 20.48
CA MET A 186 -25.38 -3.67 20.64
C MET A 186 -25.04 -3.95 22.10
N GLU A 187 -25.15 -2.95 22.97
CA GLU A 187 -24.94 -3.01 24.41
C GLU A 187 -26.21 -2.56 25.13
N VAL A 188 -26.51 -3.15 26.28
CA VAL A 188 -27.49 -2.57 27.21
C VAL A 188 -26.69 -1.59 28.05
N SER A 189 -26.88 -0.29 27.84
CA SER A 189 -26.35 0.70 28.78
C SER A 189 -27.04 0.49 30.13
N GLU A 190 -26.30 -0.01 31.13
CA GLU A 190 -26.69 0.09 32.53
C GLU A 190 -26.46 1.51 33.06
#